data_AF-A0A2V8T9J7-F1
#
_entry.id   AF-A0A2V8T9J7-F1
#
_cell.length_a   1.000
_cell.length_b   1.000
_cell.length_c   1.000
_cell.angle_alpha   90.00
_cell.angle_beta   90.00
_cell.angle_gamma   90.00
#
_symmetry.space_group_name_H-M   'P 1'
#
loop_
_entity.id
_entity.type
_entity.pdbx_description
1 polymer ?
#
loop_
_entity_poly.entity_id
_entity_poly.type
_entity_poly.pdbx_seq_one_letter_code
_entity_poly.pdbx_strand_id
1 'polypeptide(L)' 'MFGPDSLLHEAGRARPAPDGRFRIEGLKPGTYRVLPRGRQGSVVPSEPPYRTIRLEPEGATGADFTLKE' A
#
# COMPACT_ATOMS: atom_id res chain seq x y z
N MET A 1 17.29 -13.19 -5.09
CA MET A 1 17.37 -12.07 -4.13
C MET A 1 17.17 -10.79 -4.94
N PHE A 2 15.96 -10.23 -4.95
CA PHE A 2 15.63 -9.02 -5.72
C PHE A 2 15.58 -7.83 -4.73
N GLY A 3 16.26 -6.73 -5.08
CA GLY A 3 16.40 -5.56 -4.22
C GLY A 3 15.10 -4.76 -4.00
N PRO A 4 15.14 -3.75 -3.11
CA PRO A 4 13.96 -2.99 -2.64
C PRO A 4 13.24 -2.15 -3.71
N ASP A 5 13.82 -2.00 -4.91
CA ASP A 5 13.24 -1.23 -6.02
C ASP A 5 12.45 -2.09 -7.04
N SER A 6 12.24 -3.38 -6.74
CA SER A 6 11.50 -4.26 -7.64
C SER A 6 9.99 -4.05 -7.50
N LEU A 7 9.35 -3.49 -8.54
CA LEU A 7 7.88 -3.39 -8.69
C LEU A 7 7.15 -4.76 -8.69
N LEU A 8 7.91 -5.86 -8.66
CA LEU A 8 7.42 -7.23 -8.81
C LEU A 8 7.13 -7.95 -7.49
N HIS A 9 7.42 -7.34 -6.32
CA HIS A 9 7.17 -8.00 -5.03
C HIS A 9 6.22 -7.19 -4.13
N GLU A 10 5.01 -7.73 -3.93
CA GLU A 10 4.06 -7.27 -2.91
C GLU A 10 4.68 -7.55 -1.52
N ALA A 11 5.16 -6.51 -0.85
CA ALA A 11 5.74 -6.65 0.50
C ALA A 11 4.67 -6.95 1.57
N GLY A 12 3.43 -6.56 1.32
CA GLY A 12 2.29 -6.82 2.18
C GLY A 12 0.99 -6.34 1.56
N ARG A 13 -0.13 -6.81 2.10
CA ARG A 13 -1.48 -6.41 1.70
C ARG A 13 -2.42 -6.41 2.89
N ALA A 14 -3.42 -5.56 2.84
CA ALA A 14 -4.54 -5.57 3.76
C ALA A 14 -5.85 -5.43 2.99
N ARG A 15 -6.92 -6.00 3.53
CA ARG A 15 -8.28 -5.67 3.08
C ARG A 15 -8.77 -4.52 3.94
N PRO A 16 -9.24 -3.40 3.34
CA PRO A 16 -9.89 -2.35 4.09
C PRO A 16 -11.11 -2.89 4.85
N ALA A 17 -11.31 -2.39 6.06
CA ALA A 17 -12.53 -2.58 6.82
C ALA A 17 -13.70 -1.81 6.17
N PRO A 18 -14.97 -2.06 6.57
CA PRO A 18 -16.12 -1.33 6.03
C PRO A 18 -16.06 0.19 6.21
N ASP A 19 -15.29 0.67 7.18
CA ASP A 19 -15.04 2.09 7.42
C ASP A 19 -13.85 2.66 6.60
N GLY A 20 -13.29 1.87 5.68
CA GLY A 20 -12.18 2.26 4.81
C GLY A 20 -10.79 2.16 5.46
N ARG A 21 -10.70 1.91 6.76
CA ARG A 21 -9.39 1.81 7.44
C ARG A 21 -8.70 0.48 7.12
N PHE A 22 -7.38 0.52 7.05
CA PHE A 22 -6.55 -0.66 6.84
C PHE A 22 -5.26 -0.54 7.65
N ARG A 23 -4.63 -1.68 7.91
CA ARG A 23 -3.34 -1.78 8.59
C ARG A 23 -2.54 -2.92 7.98
N ILE A 24 -1.28 -2.65 7.67
CA ILE A 24 -0.32 -3.65 7.18
C ILE A 24 0.79 -3.72 8.24
N GLU A 25 1.15 -4.92 8.66
CA GLU A 25 2.10 -5.17 9.75
C GLU A 25 3.22 -6.11 9.30
N GLY A 26 4.29 -6.21 10.08
CA GLY A 26 5.43 -7.10 9.79
C GLY A 26 6.33 -6.63 8.64
N LEU A 27 6.15 -5.39 8.17
CA LEU A 27 7.03 -4.77 7.17
C LEU A 27 8.32 -4.28 7.84
N LYS A 28 9.45 -4.45 7.15
CA LYS A 28 10.73 -3.87 7.58
C LYS A 28 10.74 -2.36 7.33
N PRO A 29 11.45 -1.56 8.13
CA PRO A 29 11.64 -0.14 7.83
C PRO A 29 12.20 0.09 6.43
N GLY A 30 11.74 1.14 5.76
CA GLY A 30 12.11 1.44 4.37
C GLY A 30 11.05 2.26 3.62
N THR A 31 11.29 2.51 2.34
CA THR A 31 10.36 3.27 1.49
C THR A 31 9.47 2.32 0.69
N TYR A 32 8.16 2.54 0.76
CA TYR A 32 7.15 1.71 0.10
C TYR A 32 6.29 2.55 -0.84
N ARG A 33 5.84 1.93 -1.93
CA ARG A 33 4.72 2.44 -2.73
C ARG A 33 3.47 1.66 -2.36
N VAL A 34 2.47 2.38 -1.88
CA VAL A 34 1.15 1.83 -1.50
C VAL A 34 0.16 2.22 -2.57
N LEU A 35 -0.67 1.28 -3.03
CA LEU A 35 -1.69 1.52 -4.03
C LEU A 35 -2.93 0.67 -3.75
N PRO A 36 -4.15 1.15 -4.06
CA PRO A 36 -5.34 0.32 -4.08
C PRO A 36 -5.23 -0.78 -5.14
N ARG A 37 -5.72 -1.96 -4.81
CA ARG A 37 -5.72 -3.11 -5.72
C ARG A 37 -7.06 -3.85 -5.64
N GLY A 38 -7.62 -4.11 -6.81
CA GLY A 38 -8.91 -4.75 -6.96
C GLY A 38 -8.81 -6.26 -6.87
N ARG A 39 -9.97 -6.92 -6.98
CA ARG A 39 -10.05 -8.38 -6.91
C ARG A 39 -9.24 -9.00 -8.06
N GLN A 40 -8.55 -10.10 -7.77
CA GLN A 40 -7.66 -10.79 -8.72
C GLN A 40 -6.56 -9.91 -9.31
N GLY A 41 -6.25 -8.78 -8.67
CA GLY A 41 -5.19 -7.90 -9.12
C GLY A 41 -5.57 -6.89 -10.19
N SER A 42 -6.87 -6.68 -10.43
CA SER A 42 -7.32 -5.60 -11.28
C SER A 42 -6.84 -4.24 -10.73
N VAL A 43 -6.54 -3.33 -11.65
CA VAL A 43 -6.27 -1.94 -11.31
C VAL A 43 -7.55 -1.33 -10.76
N VAL A 44 -7.42 -0.53 -9.69
CA VAL A 44 -8.51 0.29 -9.15
C VAL A 44 -8.14 1.74 -9.39
N PRO A 45 -8.90 2.49 -10.20
CA PRO A 45 -8.71 3.92 -10.34
C PRO A 45 -8.80 4.63 -8.98
N SER A 46 -7.79 5.43 -8.63
CA SER A 46 -7.79 6.18 -7.37
C SER A 46 -7.05 7.50 -7.48
N GLU A 47 -7.38 8.43 -6.58
CA GLU A 47 -6.66 9.69 -6.36
C GLU A 47 -6.03 9.68 -4.95
N PRO A 48 -4.69 9.77 -4.84
CA PRO A 48 -3.72 9.54 -5.93
C PRO A 48 -3.72 8.06 -6.38
N PRO A 49 -3.08 7.73 -7.51
CA PRO A 49 -2.96 6.33 -7.97
C PRO A 49 -2.04 5.48 -7.06
N TYR A 50 -1.11 6.11 -6.37
CA TYR A 50 -0.28 5.49 -5.33
C TYR A 50 0.25 6.57 -4.37
N ARG A 51 0.66 6.16 -3.17
CA ARG A 51 1.40 6.98 -2.20
C ARG A 51 2.78 6.37 -1.98
N THR A 52 3.80 7.21 -1.93
CA THR A 52 5.12 6.79 -1.43
C THR A 52 5.17 7.11 0.06
N ILE A 53 5.39 6.09 0.88
CA ILE A 53 5.43 6.19 2.35
C ILE A 53 6.81 5.73 2.82
N ARG A 54 7.43 6.53 3.70
CA ARG A 54 8.61 6.13 4.43
C ARG A 54 8.16 5.47 5.73
N LEU A 55 8.43 4.18 5.88
CA LEU A 55 8.13 3.40 7.07
C LEU A 55 9.33 3.43 8.00
N GLU A 56 9.17 4.08 9.14
CA GLU A 56 10.15 4.07 10.22
C GLU A 56 9.95 2.85 11.14
N PRO A 57 10.92 2.50 12.01
CA PRO A 57 10.77 1.40 12.98
C PRO A 57 9.51 1.49 13.84
N GLU A 58 9.08 2.70 14.18
CA GLU A 58 7.86 2.99 14.95
C GLU A 58 6.56 2.88 14.12
N GLY A 59 6.66 2.79 12.80
CA GLY A 59 5.52 2.76 11.88
C GLY A 59 5.36 4.03 11.04
N ALA A 60 4.29 4.07 10.26
CA ALA A 60 3.90 5.23 9.46
C ALA A 60 2.37 5.28 9.29
N THR A 61 1.84 6.49 9.06
CA THR A 61 0.42 6.74 8.78
C THR A 61 0.28 7.71 7.60
N GLY A 62 -0.95 8.05 7.18
CA GLY A 62 -1.21 9.05 6.13
C GLY A 62 -1.29 8.48 4.70
N ALA A 63 -1.63 7.20 4.56
CA ALA A 63 -1.86 6.57 3.27
C ALA A 63 -3.36 6.54 2.94
N ASP A 64 -3.91 7.68 2.53
CA ASP A 64 -5.32 7.79 2.14
C ASP A 64 -5.50 7.85 0.62
N PHE A 65 -6.58 7.23 0.14
CA PHE A 65 -6.94 7.11 -1.26
C PHE A 65 -8.44 7.36 -1.45
N THR A 66 -8.79 8.11 -2.49
CA THR A 66 -10.17 8.19 -2.97
C THR A 66 -10.32 7.25 -4.17
N LEU A 67 -11.13 6.21 -4.05
CA LEU A 67 -11.43 5.33 -5.18
C LEU A 67 -12.37 6.04 -6.13
N LYS A 68 -12.12 5.90 -7.45
CA LYS A 68 -13.00 6.44 -8.48
C LYS A 68 -13.86 5.30 -9.05
N GLU A 69 -15.11 5.61 -9.34
CA GLU A 69 -16.03 4.72 -10.07
C GLU A 69 -15.68 4.64 -11.55
#